data_AF-A0A3C1MDU5-F1
#
_entry.id   AF-A0A3C1MDU5-F1
#
_cell.length_a   1.000
_cell.length_b   1.000
_cell.length_c   1.000
_cell.angle_alpha   90.00
_cell.angle_beta   90.00
_cell.angle_gamma   90.00
#
_symmetry.space_group_name_H-M   'P 1'
#
loop_
_entity.id
_entity.type
_entity.pdbx_description
1 polymer ?
#
loop_
_entity_poly.entity_id
_entity_poly.type
_entity_poly.pdbx_seq_one_letter_code
_entity_poly.pdbx_strand_id
1 'polypeptide(L)'
;MHYNQAVQVSQEITKMAEEKFQQVGAKRIKKLENCLVQALPFFEQANKLSPRDPFILKHLQRIYRHLRKPVPLKKIERQLRKYKL
;
A
#
# COMPACT_ATOMS: atom_id res chain seq x y z
N MET A 1 -13.80 3.38 3.20
CA MET A 1 -12.74 2.66 2.44
C MET A 1 -11.36 3.16 2.86
N HIS A 2 -10.66 2.46 3.76
CA HIS A 2 -9.35 2.89 4.30
C HIS A 2 -8.25 2.98 3.23
N TYR A 3 -8.30 2.15 2.19
CA TYR A 3 -7.36 2.25 1.08
C TYR A 3 -7.53 3.54 0.27
N ASN A 4 -8.77 3.98 0.01
CA ASN A 4 -9.00 5.26 -0.69
C ASN A 4 -8.46 6.45 0.12
N GLN A 5 -8.58 6.38 1.46
CA GLN A 5 -7.97 7.36 2.36
C GLN A 5 -6.44 7.31 2.30
N ALA A 6 -5.84 6.11 2.23
CA ALA A 6 -4.40 5.96 2.04
C ALA A 6 -3.94 6.58 0.70
N VAL A 7 -4.67 6.36 -0.40
CA VAL A 7 -4.36 6.97 -1.69
C VAL A 7 -4.43 8.50 -1.63
N GLN A 8 -5.48 9.04 -1.01
CA GLN A 8 -5.63 10.49 -0.83
C GLN A 8 -4.47 11.08 -0.02
N VAL A 9 -4.15 10.51 1.14
CA VAL A 9 -3.03 10.98 1.98
C VAL A 9 -1.70 10.85 1.25
N SER A 10 -1.49 9.78 0.48
CA SER A 10 -0.29 9.62 -0.35
C SER A 10 -0.17 10.74 -1.39
N GLN A 11 -1.27 11.10 -2.07
CA GLN A 11 -1.27 12.20 -3.04
C GLN A 11 -1.03 13.56 -2.38
N GLU A 12 -1.62 13.79 -1.20
CA GLU A 12 -1.39 15.00 -0.40
C GLU A 12 0.09 15.14 -0.03
N ILE A 13 0.75 14.04 0.35
CA ILE A 13 2.19 14.02 0.66
C ILE A 13 3.00 14.35 -0.59
N THR A 14 2.74 13.70 -1.73
CA THR A 14 3.53 13.89 -2.96
C THR A 14 3.42 15.30 -3.53
N LYS A 15 2.27 15.97 -3.34
CA LYS A 15 2.03 17.33 -3.83
C LYS A 15 2.41 18.42 -2.81
N MET A 16 2.91 18.03 -1.63
CA MET A 16 3.24 18.97 -0.57
C MET A 16 4.57 19.68 -0.85
N ALA A 17 4.61 20.99 -0.64
CA ALA A 17 5.86 21.74 -0.65
C ALA A 17 6.78 21.25 0.48
N GLU A 18 8.10 21.29 0.24
CA GLU A 18 9.11 20.73 1.15
C GLU A 18 9.05 21.33 2.55
N GLU A 19 8.89 22.65 2.67
CA GLU A 19 8.78 23.36 3.95
C GLU A 19 7.59 22.85 4.79
N LYS A 20 6.44 22.65 4.13
CA LYS A 20 5.24 22.11 4.78
C LYS A 20 5.43 20.63 5.12
N PHE A 21 6.15 19.88 4.28
CA PHE A 21 6.47 18.50 4.55
C PHE A 21 7.39 18.35 5.77
N GLN A 22 8.36 19.24 5.98
CA GLN A 22 9.19 19.22 7.17
C GLN A 22 8.37 19.41 8.46
N GLN A 23 7.30 20.21 8.42
CA GLN A 23 6.45 20.48 9.58
C GLN A 23 5.43 19.35 9.87
N VAL A 24 4.75 18.83 8.84
CA VAL A 24 3.62 17.89 9.03
C VAL A 24 3.78 16.54 8.35
N GLY A 25 4.88 16.31 7.63
CA GLY A 25 5.15 15.12 6.83
C GLY A 25 5.13 13.84 7.65
N ALA A 26 5.80 13.82 8.81
CA ALA A 26 5.83 12.65 9.69
C ALA A 26 4.42 12.24 10.15
N LYS A 27 3.56 13.21 10.51
CA LYS A 27 2.16 12.94 10.92
C LYS A 27 1.33 12.39 9.76
N ARG A 28 1.55 12.90 8.54
CA ARG A 28 0.87 12.43 7.32
C ARG A 28 1.35 11.03 6.92
N ILE A 29 2.65 10.74 7.02
CA ILE A 29 3.20 9.40 6.82
C ILE A 29 2.60 8.41 7.80
N LYS A 30 2.56 8.75 9.09
CA LYS A 30 1.93 7.88 10.10
C LYS A 30 0.44 7.64 9.81
N LYS A 31 -0.28 8.66 9.36
CA LYS A 31 -1.67 8.52 8.93
C LYS A 31 -1.81 7.59 7.72
N LEU A 32 -0.92 7.73 6.73
CA LEU A 32 -0.85 6.84 5.56
C LEU A 32 -0.63 5.39 6.00
N GLU A 33 0.38 5.15 6.83
CA GLU A 33 0.70 3.82 7.36
C GLU A 33 -0.49 3.21 8.10
N ASN A 34 -1.15 3.96 8.98
CA ASN A 34 -2.34 3.50 9.70
C ASN A 34 -3.46 3.08 8.74
N CYS A 35 -3.74 3.90 7.72
CA CYS A 35 -4.75 3.56 6.71
C CYS A 35 -4.38 2.29 5.94
N LEU A 36 -3.10 2.10 5.62
CA LEU A 36 -2.61 0.89 4.93
C LEU A 36 -2.67 -0.35 5.81
N VAL A 37 -2.35 -0.24 7.11
CA VAL A 37 -2.49 -1.33 8.08
C VAL A 37 -3.94 -1.78 8.19
N GLN A 38 -4.89 -0.83 8.24
CA GLN A 38 -6.32 -1.14 8.26
C GLN A 38 -6.83 -1.74 6.95
N ALA A 39 -6.28 -1.33 5.80
CA ALA A 39 -6.65 -1.87 4.49
C ALA A 39 -6.07 -3.27 4.22
N LEU A 40 -4.90 -3.58 4.79
CA LEU A 40 -4.16 -4.82 4.56
C LEU A 40 -5.00 -6.11 4.72
N PRO A 41 -5.73 -6.36 5.84
CA PRO A 41 -6.44 -7.62 6.03
C PRO A 41 -7.51 -7.87 4.97
N PHE A 42 -8.14 -6.81 4.44
CA PHE A 42 -9.14 -6.94 3.38
C PHE A 42 -8.51 -7.40 2.05
N PHE A 43 -7.34 -6.86 1.69
CA PHE A 43 -6.62 -7.32 0.49
C PHE A 43 -6.03 -8.71 0.67
N GLU A 44 -5.57 -9.06 1.88
CA GLU A 44 -5.11 -10.43 2.17
C GLU A 44 -6.25 -11.44 2.05
N GLN A 45 -7.44 -11.11 2.57
CA GLN A 45 -8.63 -11.94 2.42
C GLN A 45 -9.07 -12.04 0.95
N ALA A 46 -9.09 -10.92 0.23
CA ALA A 46 -9.40 -10.92 -1.20
C ALA A 46 -8.41 -11.80 -1.99
N ASN A 47 -7.12 -11.79 -1.64
CA ASN A 47 -6.11 -12.65 -2.25
C ASN A 47 -6.27 -14.13 -1.88
N LYS A 48 -6.88 -14.46 -0.73
CA LYS A 48 -7.23 -15.86 -0.42
C LYS A 48 -8.37 -16.36 -1.32
N LEU A 49 -9.34 -15.50 -1.60
CA LEU A 49 -10.48 -15.82 -2.46
C LEU A 49 -10.08 -15.85 -3.95
N SER A 50 -9.27 -14.88 -4.38
CA SER A 50 -8.84 -14.69 -5.77
C SER A 50 -7.31 -14.53 -5.86
N PRO A 51 -6.52 -15.60 -5.64
CA PRO A 51 -5.06 -15.53 -5.49
C PRO A 51 -4.28 -15.18 -6.76
N ARG A 52 -4.95 -15.06 -7.90
CA ARG A 52 -4.36 -14.75 -9.20
C ARG A 52 -4.80 -13.41 -9.77
N ASP A 53 -5.60 -12.66 -9.02
CA ASP A 53 -6.11 -11.38 -9.48
C ASP A 53 -4.97 -10.34 -9.55
N PRO A 54 -4.62 -9.83 -10.75
CA PRO A 54 -3.63 -8.78 -10.94
C PRO A 54 -3.86 -7.57 -10.03
N PHE A 55 -5.13 -7.19 -9.88
CA PHE A 55 -5.53 -5.99 -9.17
C PHE A 55 -5.20 -6.13 -7.69
N ILE A 56 -5.60 -7.23 -7.07
CA ILE A 56 -5.35 -7.53 -5.66
C ILE A 56 -3.84 -7.65 -5.41
N LEU A 57 -3.12 -8.35 -6.28
CA LEU A 57 -1.66 -8.52 -6.15
C LEU A 57 -0.93 -7.18 -6.25
N LYS A 58 -1.31 -6.28 -7.17
CA LYS A 58 -0.74 -4.92 -7.27
C LYS A 58 -0.99 -4.09 -6.01
N HIS A 59 -2.18 -4.19 -5.42
CA HIS A 59 -2.52 -3.48 -4.19
C HIS A 59 -1.72 -4.01 -3.00
N LEU A 60 -1.62 -5.34 -2.85
CA LEU A 60 -0.78 -5.97 -1.82
C LEU A 60 0.69 -5.60 -1.98
N GLN A 61 1.21 -5.58 -3.21
CA GLN A 61 2.59 -5.16 -3.47
C GLN A 61 2.84 -3.72 -2.97
N ARG A 62 1.93 -2.79 -3.30
CA ARG A 62 2.03 -1.39 -2.87
C ARG A 62 1.96 -1.26 -1.35
N ILE A 63 1.01 -1.93 -0.71
CA ILE A 63 0.84 -1.92 0.75
C ILE A 63 2.10 -2.47 1.44
N TYR A 64 2.60 -3.64 1.02
CA TYR A 64 3.78 -4.24 1.64
C TYR A 64 5.06 -3.43 1.43
N ARG A 65 5.20 -2.75 0.29
CA ARG A 65 6.32 -1.83 0.04
C ARG A 65 6.28 -0.64 0.99
N HIS A 66 5.12 0.00 1.16
CA HIS A 66 4.97 1.13 2.08
C HIS A 66 5.16 0.72 3.55
N LEU A 67 4.60 -0.41 3.96
CA LEU A 67 4.71 -0.91 5.33
C LEU A 67 6.05 -1.61 5.62
N ARG A 68 7.01 -1.56 4.68
CA ARG A 68 8.34 -2.18 4.80
C ARG A 68 8.26 -3.65 5.25
N LYS A 69 7.36 -4.44 4.64
CA LYS A 69 7.20 -5.88 4.90
C LYS A 69 7.88 -6.71 3.78
N PRO A 70 9.20 -6.95 3.84
CA PRO A 70 9.97 -7.49 2.71
C PRO A 70 9.64 -8.95 2.37
N VAL A 71 9.33 -9.78 3.38
CA VAL A 71 9.01 -11.19 3.18
C VAL A 71 7.71 -11.38 2.36
N PRO A 72 6.56 -10.82 2.77
CA PRO A 72 5.35 -10.95 1.97
C PRO A 72 5.45 -10.19 0.63
N LEU A 73 6.20 -9.07 0.58
CA LEU A 73 6.45 -8.35 -0.68
C LEU A 73 7.11 -9.26 -1.73
N LYS A 74 8.20 -9.96 -1.38
CA LYS A 74 8.88 -10.90 -2.30
C LYS A 74 7.95 -11.99 -2.81
N LYS A 75 7.04 -12.49 -1.96
CA LYS A 75 6.05 -13.51 -2.36
C LYS A 75 5.09 -12.97 -3.42
N ILE A 76 4.54 -11.78 -3.21
CA ILE A 76 3.65 -11.11 -4.16
C ILE A 76 4.37 -10.78 -5.46
N GLU A 77 5.59 -10.26 -5.40
CA GLU A 77 6.40 -9.95 -6.59
C GLU A 77 6.73 -11.20 -7.42
N ARG A 78 6.93 -12.35 -6.76
CA ARG A 78 7.09 -13.62 -7.46
C ARG A 78 5.78 -14.05 -8.13
N GLN A 79 4.64 -13.84 -7.47
CA GLN A 79 3.33 -14.14 -8.06
C GLN A 79 3.04 -13.26 -9.28
N LEU A 80 3.19 -11.94 -9.17
CA LEU A 80 3.00 -11.01 -10.29
C LEU A 80 3.86 -11.39 -11.51
N ARG A 81 5.15 -11.69 -11.31
CA ARG A 81 6.04 -12.14 -12.39
C ARG A 81 5.59 -13.44 -13.07
N LYS A 82 5.06 -14.40 -12.30
CA LYS A 82 4.55 -15.66 -12.85
C LYS A 82 3.33 -15.46 -13.75
N TYR A 83 2.56 -14.41 -13.52
CA TYR A 83 1.33 -14.13 -14.27
C TYR A 83 1.55 -13.19 -15.48
N LYS A 84 2.80 -12.91 -15.88
CA LYS A 84 3.17 -12.05 -17.03
C LYS A 84 2.33 -10.76 -17.10
N LEU A 85 2.28 -10.02 -15.99
CA LEU A 85 1.79 -8.64 -15.93
C LEU A 85 2.94 -7.65 -15.94
#